data_AF-A0A524C7R4-F1
#
_entry.id   AF-A0A524C7R4-F1
#
_cell.length_a   1.000
_cell.length_b   1.000
_cell.length_c   1.000
_cell.angle_alpha   90.00
_cell.angle_beta   90.00
_cell.angle_gamma   90.00
#
_symmetry.space_group_name_H-M   'P 1'
#
loop_
_entity.id
_entity.type
_entity.pdbx_description
1 polymer ?
#
loop_
_entity_poly.entity_id
_entity_poly.type
_entity_poly.pdbx_seq_one_letter_code
_entity_poly.pdbx_strand_id
1 'polypeptide(L)'
;MMQNESGPNVTDSGSSWGKIGDSLNSSSSLPFMQIRYKSLGKAMDEIRHKRMRLEDAKRRGHINDSDYASSLLKIIVETKSLTEEREEIAERLKAMKN
;
A
#
# COMPACT_ATOMS: atom_id res chain seq x y z
N MET A 1 -4.43 12.21 60.03
CA MET A 1 -5.64 12.03 59.19
C MET A 1 -5.87 13.36 58.49
N MET A 2 -5.93 13.50 57.16
CA MET A 2 -6.03 12.59 56.03
C MET A 2 -5.25 13.18 54.86
N GLN A 3 -4.64 12.29 54.08
CA GLN A 3 -4.06 12.55 52.76
C GLN A 3 -5.18 12.96 51.80
N ASN A 4 -4.93 13.93 50.92
CA ASN A 4 -5.65 14.06 49.66
C ASN A 4 -4.63 14.24 48.54
N GLU A 5 -4.41 13.14 47.83
CA GLU A 5 -3.66 13.02 46.60
C GLU A 5 -4.46 13.70 45.49
N SER A 6 -3.80 14.52 44.68
CA SER A 6 -4.38 15.03 43.42
C SER A 6 -3.41 14.67 42.30
N GLY A 7 -3.95 13.92 41.35
CA GLY A 7 -3.24 13.03 40.44
C GLY A 7 -2.29 13.69 39.43
N PRO A 8 -1.54 12.85 38.68
CA PRO A 8 -0.60 13.32 37.69
C PRO A 8 -1.33 14.00 36.52
N ASN A 9 -0.83 15.18 36.16
CA ASN A 9 -1.27 15.97 35.02
C ASN A 9 -0.98 15.19 33.72
N VAL A 10 -1.97 14.44 33.23
CA VAL A 10 -1.94 13.79 31.92
C VAL A 10 -2.13 14.87 30.85
N THR A 11 -1.06 15.58 30.52
CA THR A 11 -1.01 16.37 29.29
C THR A 11 -0.64 15.44 28.15
N ASP A 12 -1.71 14.89 27.59
CA ASP A 12 -1.91 14.48 26.21
C ASP A 12 -0.62 14.49 25.37
N SER A 13 -0.01 13.30 25.29
CA SER A 13 0.94 12.93 24.27
C SER A 13 0.31 13.21 22.90
N GLY A 14 0.59 14.42 22.39
CA GLY A 14 0.09 14.92 21.13
C GLY A 14 0.24 13.85 20.04
N SER A 15 -0.89 13.25 19.68
CA SER A 15 -1.01 12.38 18.54
C SER A 15 -0.47 13.12 17.32
N SER A 16 0.70 12.70 16.85
CA SER A 16 1.40 13.17 15.67
C SER A 16 0.68 12.76 14.37
N TRP A 17 -0.62 13.02 14.31
CA TRP A 17 -1.48 12.87 13.13
C TRP A 17 -2.03 14.23 12.67
N GLY A 18 -1.82 15.30 13.44
CA GLY A 18 -2.40 16.63 13.21
C GLY A 18 -1.72 17.55 12.20
N LYS A 19 -0.92 17.06 11.25
CA LYS A 19 -0.34 17.88 10.16
C LYS A 19 -0.50 17.26 8.77
N ILE A 20 -1.63 16.62 8.51
CA ILE A 20 -2.05 16.20 7.17
C ILE A 20 -3.11 17.21 6.68
N GLY A 21 -2.77 18.50 6.67
CA GLY A 21 -3.74 19.59 6.44
C GLY A 21 -3.48 20.42 5.18
N ASP A 22 -2.23 20.81 4.90
CA ASP A 22 -1.99 21.96 4.01
C ASP A 22 -1.12 21.66 2.78
N SER A 23 -1.30 20.52 2.12
CA SER A 23 -0.51 20.24 0.92
C SER A 23 -1.32 19.56 -0.17
N LEU A 24 -2.09 20.38 -0.88
CA LEU A 24 -2.65 20.07 -2.20
C LEU A 24 -1.54 19.68 -3.22
N ASN A 25 -0.25 19.91 -2.90
CA ASN A 25 0.94 19.49 -3.66
C ASN A 25 1.71 18.31 -3.03
N SER A 26 1.18 17.63 -2.01
CA SER A 26 1.91 16.54 -1.33
C SER A 26 2.06 15.29 -2.20
N SER A 27 1.19 15.12 -3.20
CA SER A 27 1.18 13.99 -4.12
C SER A 27 2.45 13.91 -5.00
N SER A 28 3.17 15.02 -5.14
CA SER A 28 4.46 15.10 -5.83
C SER A 28 5.64 15.31 -4.89
N SER A 29 5.44 15.25 -3.57
CA SER A 29 6.53 15.40 -2.60
C SER A 29 7.42 14.16 -2.57
N LEU A 30 8.72 14.33 -2.32
CA LEU A 30 9.69 13.22 -2.30
C LEU A 30 9.29 12.12 -1.29
N PRO A 31 8.88 12.45 -0.04
CA PRO A 31 8.45 11.43 0.92
C PRO A 31 7.20 10.68 0.44
N PHE A 32 6.22 11.37 -0.13
CA PHE A 32 5.01 10.75 -0.64
C PHE A 32 5.32 9.78 -1.79
N MET A 33 6.17 10.18 -2.74
CA MET A 33 6.59 9.31 -3.84
C MET A 33 7.33 8.06 -3.35
N GLN A 34 8.15 8.19 -2.30
CA GLN A 34 8.81 7.03 -1.68
C GLN A 34 7.83 6.09 -1.01
N ILE A 35 6.82 6.63 -0.31
CA ILE A 35 5.74 5.83 0.29
C ILE A 35 4.96 5.12 -0.81
N ARG A 36 4.55 5.84 -1.87
CA ARG A 36 3.82 5.26 -3.01
C ARG A 36 4.61 4.13 -3.67
N TYR A 37 5.90 4.33 -3.95
CA TYR A 37 6.77 3.30 -4.52
C TYR A 37 6.83 2.03 -3.66
N LYS A 38 6.96 2.18 -2.33
CA LYS A 38 6.96 1.05 -1.39
C LYS A 38 5.60 0.35 -1.34
N SER A 39 4.51 1.12 -1.33
CA SER A 39 3.13 0.59 -1.33
C SER A 39 2.82 -0.19 -2.61
N LEU A 40 3.27 0.29 -3.77
CA LEU A 40 3.15 -0.44 -5.04
C LEU A 40 3.91 -1.77 -5.00
N GLY A 41 5.09 -1.82 -4.36
CA GLY A 41 5.80 -3.06 -4.12
C GLY A 41 4.96 -4.09 -3.34
N LYS A 42 4.31 -3.65 -2.25
CA LYS A 42 3.41 -4.52 -1.46
C LYS A 42 2.20 -4.99 -2.27
N ALA A 43 1.59 -4.10 -3.07
CA ALA A 43 0.47 -4.46 -3.93
C ALA A 43 0.87 -5.52 -4.97
N MET A 44 2.07 -5.44 -5.54
CA MET A 44 2.60 -6.48 -6.43
C MET A 44 2.79 -7.84 -5.72
N ASP A 45 3.24 -7.83 -4.46
CA ASP A 45 3.35 -9.06 -3.66
C ASP A 45 1.97 -9.67 -3.37
N GLU A 46 0.95 -8.84 -3.10
CA GLU A 46 -0.43 -9.30 -2.96
C GLU A 46 -0.97 -9.93 -4.24
N ILE A 47 -0.70 -9.34 -5.40
CA ILE A 47 -1.06 -9.94 -6.70
C ILE A 47 -0.38 -11.30 -6.89
N ARG A 48 0.90 -11.43 -6.51
CA ARG A 48 1.61 -12.71 -6.56
C ARG A 48 0.91 -13.77 -5.70
N HIS A 49 0.46 -13.40 -4.49
CA HIS A 49 -0.33 -14.28 -3.64
C HIS A 49 -1.70 -14.62 -4.25
N LYS A 50 -2.41 -13.64 -4.84
CA LYS A 50 -3.68 -13.90 -5.55
C LYS A 50 -3.49 -14.94 -6.66
N ARG A 51 -2.43 -14.80 -7.47
CA ARG A 51 -2.08 -15.77 -8.51
C ARG A 51 -1.82 -17.15 -7.94
N MET A 52 -1.00 -17.25 -6.90
CA MET A 52 -0.67 -18.54 -6.28
C MET A 52 -1.92 -19.26 -5.75
N ARG A 53 -2.83 -18.52 -5.09
CA ARG A 53 -4.12 -19.07 -4.62
C ARG A 53 -5.01 -19.52 -5.78
N LEU A 54 -5.02 -18.78 -6.89
CA LEU A 54 -5.77 -19.15 -8.09
C LEU A 54 -5.23 -20.46 -8.69
N GLU A 55 -3.91 -20.60 -8.79
CA GLU A 55 -3.26 -21.84 -9.26
C GLU A 55 -3.54 -23.03 -8.34
N ASP A 56 -3.52 -22.81 -7.02
CA ASP A 56 -3.86 -23.84 -6.04
C ASP A 56 -5.33 -24.26 -6.15
N ALA A 57 -6.24 -23.30 -6.28
CA ALA A 57 -7.67 -23.56 -6.47
C ALA A 57 -7.93 -24.35 -7.75
N LYS A 58 -7.21 -24.02 -8.84
CA LYS A 58 -7.29 -24.76 -10.11
C LYS A 58 -6.80 -26.20 -9.94
N ARG A 59 -5.63 -26.38 -9.33
CA ARG A 59 -5.03 -27.71 -9.10
C ARG A 59 -5.90 -28.61 -8.23
N ARG A 60 -6.60 -28.03 -7.25
CA ARG A 60 -7.54 -28.76 -6.38
C ARG A 60 -8.93 -28.97 -7.01
N GLY A 61 -9.17 -28.46 -8.21
CA GLY A 61 -10.45 -28.60 -8.91
C GLY A 61 -11.59 -27.71 -8.37
N HIS A 62 -11.28 -26.67 -7.58
CA HIS A 62 -12.30 -25.76 -7.02
C HIS A 62 -12.82 -24.74 -8.05
N ILE A 63 -12.14 -24.59 -9.19
CA ILE A 63 -12.51 -23.66 -10.26
C ILE A 63 -12.42 -24.34 -11.62
N ASN A 64 -13.36 -24.03 -12.50
CA ASN A 64 -13.36 -24.50 -13.89
C ASN A 64 -12.36 -23.69 -14.76
N ASP A 65 -12.14 -24.13 -15.99
CA ASP A 65 -11.17 -23.48 -16.90
C ASP A 65 -11.56 -22.05 -17.29
N SER A 66 -12.85 -21.78 -17.48
CA SER A 66 -13.35 -20.45 -17.88
C SER A 66 -13.13 -19.41 -16.78
N ASP A 67 -13.45 -19.77 -15.53
CA ASP A 67 -13.28 -18.92 -14.36
C ASP A 67 -11.80 -18.70 -14.03
N TYR A 68 -10.98 -19.74 -14.21
CA TYR A 68 -9.53 -19.65 -14.09
C TYR A 68 -8.96 -18.68 -15.13
N ALA A 69 -9.28 -18.85 -16.42
CA ALA A 69 -8.80 -17.99 -17.50
C ALA A 69 -9.18 -16.52 -17.29
N SER A 70 -10.44 -16.28 -16.93
CA SER A 70 -10.96 -14.93 -16.65
C SER A 70 -10.24 -14.28 -15.45
N SER A 71 -10.03 -15.03 -14.38
CA SER A 71 -9.33 -14.54 -13.18
C SER A 71 -7.84 -14.30 -13.43
N LEU A 72 -7.20 -15.18 -14.20
CA LEU A 72 -5.82 -15.02 -14.59
C LEU A 72 -5.62 -13.78 -15.47
N LEU A 73 -6.52 -13.54 -16.43
CA LEU A 73 -6.48 -12.34 -17.26
C LEU A 73 -6.60 -11.06 -16.42
N LYS A 74 -7.51 -11.03 -15.45
CA LYS A 74 -7.63 -9.90 -14.50
C LYS A 74 -6.33 -9.65 -13.75
N ILE A 75 -5.71 -10.71 -13.22
CA ILE A 75 -4.42 -10.65 -12.53
C ILE A 75 -3.32 -10.09 -13.45
N ILE A 76 -3.26 -10.53 -14.70
CA ILE A 76 -2.27 -10.06 -15.68
C ILE A 76 -2.43 -8.56 -15.95
N VAL A 77 -3.67 -8.11 -16.19
CA VAL A 77 -3.96 -6.69 -16.43
C VAL A 77 -3.63 -5.83 -15.20
N GLU A 78 -4.01 -6.29 -13.99
CA GLU A 78 -3.68 -5.62 -12.73
C GLU A 78 -2.16 -5.53 -12.53
N THR A 79 -1.43 -6.61 -12.80
CA THR A 79 0.05 -6.64 -12.71
C THR A 79 0.69 -5.64 -13.65
N LYS A 80 0.24 -5.57 -14.90
CA LYS A 80 0.75 -4.63 -15.90
C LYS A 80 0.57 -3.19 -15.42
N SER A 81 -0.65 -2.84 -15.00
CA SER A 81 -0.97 -1.50 -14.52
C SER A 81 -0.09 -1.09 -13.33
N LEU A 82 0.10 -1.98 -12.35
CA LEU A 82 0.96 -1.68 -11.20
C LEU A 82 2.44 -1.56 -11.58
N THR A 83 2.89 -2.34 -12.56
CA THR A 83 4.28 -2.30 -13.02
C THR A 83 4.57 -0.96 -13.72
N GLU A 84 3.70 -0.54 -14.63
CA GLU A 84 3.79 0.76 -15.32
C GLU A 84 3.79 1.92 -14.32
N GLU A 85 2.87 1.92 -13.35
CA GLU A 85 2.83 2.94 -12.30
C GLU A 85 4.11 2.94 -11.46
N ARG A 86 4.62 1.76 -11.08
CA ARG A 86 5.81 1.66 -10.25
C ARG A 86 7.06 2.14 -10.98
N GLU A 87 7.17 1.87 -12.28
CA GLU A 87 8.25 2.38 -13.14
C GLU A 87 8.17 3.91 -13.27
N GLU A 88 6.98 4.47 -13.52
CA GLU A 88 6.76 5.92 -13.57
C GLU A 88 7.20 6.61 -12.27
N ILE A 89 6.82 6.05 -11.12
CA ILE A 89 7.21 6.58 -9.81
C ILE A 89 8.72 6.43 -9.57
N ALA A 90 9.34 5.33 -10.04
CA ALA A 90 10.79 5.14 -9.92
C ALA A 90 11.56 6.22 -10.69
N GLU A 91 11.16 6.51 -11.92
CA GLU A 91 11.78 7.56 -12.75
C GLU A 91 11.61 8.94 -12.13
N ARG A 92 10.41 9.26 -11.62
CA ARG A 92 10.16 10.51 -10.89
C ARG A 92 11.04 10.62 -9.63
N LEU A 93 11.16 9.55 -8.85
CA LEU A 93 12.03 9.52 -7.67
C LEU A 93 13.50 9.74 -8.01
N LYS A 94 13.97 9.22 -9.16
CA LYS A 94 15.33 9.46 -9.65
C LYS A 94 15.53 10.92 -10.04
N ALA A 95 14.57 11.51 -10.76
CA ALA A 95 14.63 12.92 -11.16
C ALA A 95 14.60 13.89 -9.96
N MET A 96 13.92 13.53 -8.86
CA MET A 96 13.86 14.38 -7.65
C MET A 96 15.08 14.29 -6.73
N LYS A 97 15.93 13.28 -6.92
CA LYS A 97 17.14 13.05 -6.11
C LYS A 97 18.42 13.58 -6.75
N ASN A 98 18.36 13.90 -8.05
CA ASN A 98 19.41 14.55 -8.81
C ASN A 98 19.24 16.08 -8.73
#